data_AF-A0A1Y1NDB6-F1
#
_entry.id   AF-A0A1Y1NDB6-F1
#
_cell.length_a   1.000
_cell.length_b   1.000
_cell.length_c   1.000
_cell.angle_alpha   90.00
_cell.angle_beta   90.00
_cell.angle_gamma   90.00
#
_symmetry.space_group_name_H-M   'P 1'
#
loop_
_entity.id
_entity.type
_entity.pdbx_description
1 polymer ?
#
loop_
_entity_poly.entity_id
_entity_poly.type
_entity_poly.pdbx_seq_one_letter_code
_entity_poly.pdbx_strand_id
1 'polypeptide(L)'
;MISAPFIVLSLLCLFAEASPVSRGESPVDSAVIVFAILPGTPIHHGLFAANESAIWIGKNTASYCPPAVEDRGECPKGKDTSFWVNDRCGMNAIVPGGQQAYVAPSGTISYTAPHSAYIPPGSITTGFHLLPTQFDGFWDFVIDSRELMACPETPARGAWQVIAAAEDS
;
A
#
# COMPACT_ATOMS: atom_id res chain seq x y z
N MET A 1 46.36 -30.25 -49.73
CA MET A 1 44.91 -30.07 -49.52
C MET A 1 44.58 -30.63 -48.14
N ILE A 2 44.47 -29.77 -47.11
CA ILE A 2 44.11 -30.17 -45.74
C ILE A 2 42.90 -29.31 -45.37
N SER A 3 41.81 -29.98 -45.00
CA SER A 3 40.49 -29.41 -44.72
C SER A 3 40.47 -28.78 -43.33
N ALA A 4 40.05 -27.52 -43.23
CA ALA A 4 39.82 -26.84 -41.95
C ALA A 4 38.41 -27.14 -41.42
N PRO A 5 38.19 -27.32 -40.10
CA PRO A 5 36.87 -27.48 -39.54
C PRO A 5 36.22 -26.13 -39.24
N PHE A 6 34.99 -25.92 -39.72
CA PHE A 6 34.14 -24.80 -39.34
C PHE A 6 33.46 -25.11 -38.01
N ILE A 7 33.74 -24.32 -36.97
CA ILE A 7 33.02 -24.37 -35.69
C ILE A 7 31.87 -23.36 -35.77
N VAL A 8 30.64 -23.86 -35.79
CA VAL A 8 29.41 -23.04 -35.71
C VAL A 8 29.08 -22.85 -34.24
N LEU A 9 29.41 -21.67 -33.71
CA LEU A 9 29.07 -21.28 -32.35
C LEU A 9 27.62 -20.78 -32.33
N SER A 10 26.69 -21.65 -31.93
CA SER A 10 25.27 -21.32 -31.83
C SER A 10 25.01 -20.56 -30.53
N LEU A 11 24.83 -19.23 -30.62
CA LEU A 11 24.33 -18.42 -29.51
C LEU A 11 22.84 -18.73 -29.29
N LEU A 12 22.53 -19.51 -28.26
CA LEU A 12 21.17 -19.58 -27.70
C LEU A 12 20.94 -18.33 -26.85
N CYS A 13 20.22 -17.35 -27.41
CA CYS A 13 19.61 -16.28 -26.62
C CYS A 13 18.50 -16.88 -25.76
N LEU A 14 18.76 -17.01 -24.46
CA LEU A 14 17.72 -17.22 -23.45
C LEU A 14 16.89 -15.94 -23.36
N PHE A 15 15.74 -15.91 -24.02
CA PHE A 15 14.70 -14.91 -23.75
C PHE A 15 14.02 -15.33 -22.44
N ALA A 16 14.26 -14.58 -21.37
CA ALA A 16 13.43 -14.68 -20.17
C ALA A 16 12.08 -14.04 -20.50
N GLU A 17 11.02 -14.85 -20.63
CA GLU A 17 9.67 -14.32 -20.72
C GLU A 17 9.26 -13.82 -19.33
N ALA A 18 9.28 -12.49 -19.16
CA ALA A 18 8.62 -11.86 -18.04
C ALA A 18 7.12 -11.87 -18.32
N SER A 19 6.37 -12.75 -17.65
CA SER A 19 4.91 -12.70 -17.67
C SER A 19 4.46 -11.32 -17.19
N PRO A 20 3.54 -10.65 -17.90
CA PRO A 20 2.98 -9.39 -17.41
C PRO A 20 2.26 -9.67 -16.09
N VAL A 21 2.70 -9.02 -15.02
CA VAL A 21 1.95 -8.98 -13.75
C VAL A 21 0.61 -8.32 -14.06
N SER A 22 -0.49 -9.04 -13.83
CA SER A 22 -1.85 -8.53 -14.03
C SER A 22 -2.12 -7.42 -13.01
N ARG A 23 -1.87 -6.18 -13.42
CA ARG A 23 -2.14 -4.97 -12.65
C ARG A 23 -3.66 -4.89 -12.38
N GLY A 24 -4.08 -5.15 -11.15
CA GLY A 24 -5.48 -5.01 -10.71
C GLY A 24 -6.06 -6.18 -9.90
N GLU A 25 -5.47 -7.39 -9.97
CA GLU A 25 -5.85 -8.51 -9.10
C GLU A 25 -4.95 -8.51 -7.85
N SER A 26 -5.52 -8.78 -6.67
CA SER A 26 -4.69 -8.97 -5.47
C SER A 26 -3.94 -10.30 -5.57
N PRO A 27 -2.62 -10.35 -5.28
CA PRO A 27 -1.89 -11.60 -5.20
C PRO A 27 -2.25 -12.43 -3.95
N VAL A 28 -3.07 -11.89 -3.04
CA VAL A 28 -3.47 -12.53 -1.78
C VAL A 28 -4.97 -12.42 -1.55
N ASP A 29 -5.55 -13.44 -0.92
CA ASP A 29 -6.98 -13.47 -0.53
C ASP A 29 -7.19 -13.05 0.93
N SER A 30 -6.41 -12.06 1.39
CA SER A 30 -6.45 -11.58 2.78
C SER A 30 -6.04 -10.13 2.88
N ALA A 31 -6.52 -9.44 3.92
CA ALA A 31 -6.04 -8.10 4.23
C ALA A 31 -4.56 -8.11 4.64
N VAL A 32 -3.81 -7.10 4.21
CA VAL A 32 -2.38 -6.94 4.48
C VAL A 32 -2.12 -5.77 5.42
N ILE A 33 -1.02 -5.84 6.16
CA ILE A 33 -0.47 -4.69 6.91
C ILE A 33 0.70 -4.14 6.10
N VAL A 34 0.82 -2.82 6.06
CA VAL A 34 1.91 -2.13 5.35
C VAL A 34 2.88 -1.55 6.37
N PHE A 35 4.18 -1.69 6.10
CA PHE A 35 5.24 -1.16 6.95
C PHE A 35 6.38 -0.61 6.11
N ALA A 36 7.10 0.38 6.65
CA ALA A 36 8.13 1.08 5.90
C ALA A 36 9.48 0.37 5.95
N ILE A 37 10.09 0.14 4.78
CA ILE A 37 11.48 -0.32 4.65
C ILE A 37 12.37 0.86 4.32
N LEU A 38 12.86 1.57 5.34
CA LEU A 38 13.81 2.66 5.16
C LEU A 38 14.98 2.59 6.17
N PRO A 39 15.96 1.69 5.93
CA PRO A 39 17.05 1.44 6.88
C PRO A 39 17.79 2.70 7.34
N GLY A 40 18.14 2.77 8.62
CA GLY A 40 18.84 3.91 9.21
C GLY A 40 17.98 5.13 9.51
N THR A 41 16.66 5.05 9.32
CA THR A 41 15.71 6.13 9.65
C THR A 41 14.81 5.77 10.84
N PRO A 42 14.24 6.76 11.54
CA PRO A 42 13.31 6.52 12.64
C PRO A 42 12.01 5.80 12.26
N ILE A 43 11.68 5.75 10.96
CA ILE A 43 10.44 5.13 10.47
C ILE A 43 10.65 3.70 9.95
N HIS A 44 11.88 3.18 9.97
CA HIS A 44 12.14 1.80 9.56
C HIS A 44 11.31 0.83 10.40
N HIS A 45 10.58 -0.08 9.73
CA HIS A 45 9.58 -0.99 10.29
C HIS A 45 8.36 -0.34 10.94
N GLY A 46 8.19 0.97 10.77
CA GLY A 46 6.99 1.67 11.20
C GLY A 46 5.78 1.19 10.40
N LEU A 47 4.70 0.83 11.09
CA LEU A 47 3.45 0.40 10.49
C LEU A 47 2.64 1.60 10.00
N PHE A 48 1.91 1.40 8.91
CA PHE A 48 0.82 2.29 8.53
C PHE A 48 -0.27 2.24 9.61
N ALA A 49 -0.72 3.41 10.01
CA ALA A 49 -1.77 3.60 10.99
C ALA A 49 -2.80 4.60 10.46
N ALA A 50 -4.05 4.18 10.35
CA ALA A 50 -5.18 5.05 10.08
C ALA A 50 -5.46 5.89 11.33
N ASN A 51 -5.29 7.20 11.22
CA ASN A 51 -5.53 8.15 12.33
C ASN A 51 -5.87 9.53 11.75
N GLU A 52 -6.77 10.29 12.39
CA GLU A 52 -7.15 11.64 11.95
C GLU A 52 -7.54 11.74 10.45
N SER A 53 -8.20 10.70 9.90
CA SER A 53 -8.59 10.61 8.48
C SER A 53 -7.44 10.55 7.46
N ALA A 54 -6.22 10.21 7.91
CA ALA A 54 -5.05 10.00 7.07
C ALA A 54 -4.25 8.77 7.50
N ILE A 55 -3.31 8.35 6.66
CA ILE A 55 -2.35 7.30 6.97
C ILE A 55 -1.07 7.91 7.56
N TRP A 56 -0.63 7.33 8.66
CA TRP A 56 0.53 7.78 9.42
C TRP A 56 1.49 6.63 9.70
N ILE A 57 2.73 6.97 10.02
CA ILE A 57 3.68 6.10 10.72
C ILE A 57 3.96 6.73 12.09
N GLY A 58 3.97 5.91 13.14
CA GLY A 58 4.25 6.37 14.51
C GLY A 58 3.03 6.91 15.28
N LYS A 59 1.82 6.90 14.70
CA LYS A 59 0.56 7.01 15.45
C LYS A 59 0.00 5.61 15.74
N ASN A 60 -0.83 5.49 16.77
CA ASN A 60 -1.66 4.30 16.96
C ASN A 60 -2.83 4.32 15.97
N THR A 61 -3.26 3.15 15.50
CA THR A 61 -4.52 3.03 14.73
C THR A 61 -5.67 3.57 15.58
N ALA A 62 -6.45 4.49 15.01
CA ALA A 62 -7.69 4.96 15.59
C ALA A 62 -8.86 4.22 14.94
N SER A 63 -9.47 3.30 15.69
CA SER A 63 -10.64 2.54 15.24
C SER A 63 -11.90 3.09 15.91
N TYR A 64 -12.98 3.24 15.13
CA TYR A 64 -14.28 3.62 15.66
C TYR A 64 -15.14 2.37 15.89
N CYS A 65 -15.69 2.25 17.09
CA CYS A 65 -16.77 1.31 17.37
C CYS A 65 -17.99 2.07 17.93
N PRO A 66 -19.20 1.86 17.39
CA PRO A 66 -20.40 2.46 17.96
C PRO A 66 -20.61 2.02 19.42
N PRO A 67 -21.03 2.92 20.34
CA PRO A 67 -21.19 2.58 21.76
C PRO A 67 -22.08 1.36 22.02
N ALA A 68 -23.21 1.24 21.29
CA ALA A 68 -24.10 0.09 21.42
C ALA A 68 -23.48 -1.26 21.01
N VAL A 69 -22.44 -1.24 20.16
CA VAL A 69 -21.66 -2.43 19.76
C VAL A 69 -20.56 -2.69 20.79
N GLU A 70 -19.92 -1.63 21.28
CA GLU A 70 -18.89 -1.70 22.32
C GLU A 70 -19.41 -2.21 23.66
N ASP A 71 -20.57 -1.73 24.11
CA ASP A 71 -21.23 -2.18 25.34
C ASP A 71 -21.57 -3.69 25.32
N ARG A 72 -21.75 -4.25 24.11
CA ARG A 72 -21.98 -5.68 23.90
C ARG A 72 -20.69 -6.50 23.73
N GLY A 73 -19.54 -5.84 23.70
CA GLY A 73 -18.24 -6.49 23.46
C GLY A 73 -18.10 -7.05 22.04
N GLU A 74 -18.87 -6.54 21.10
CA GLU A 74 -18.94 -7.05 19.71
C GLU A 74 -17.96 -6.34 18.77
N CYS A 75 -17.22 -5.34 19.25
CA CYS A 75 -16.17 -4.69 18.46
C CYS A 75 -15.04 -5.67 18.13
N PRO A 76 -14.57 -5.73 16.88
CA PRO A 76 -13.38 -6.49 16.54
C PRO A 76 -12.18 -6.06 17.37
N LYS A 77 -11.36 -7.01 17.82
CA LYS A 77 -10.18 -6.75 18.67
C LYS A 77 -8.97 -6.20 17.90
N GLY A 78 -9.10 -5.98 16.59
CA GLY A 78 -8.00 -5.54 15.73
C GLY A 78 -7.40 -4.22 16.21
N LYS A 79 -6.08 -4.16 16.31
CA LYS A 79 -5.32 -2.97 16.76
C LYS A 79 -4.51 -2.32 15.65
N ASP A 80 -4.28 -3.07 14.57
CA ASP A 80 -3.46 -2.64 13.45
C ASP A 80 -4.35 -2.27 12.27
N THR A 81 -3.90 -1.28 11.52
CA THR A 81 -4.52 -0.90 10.26
C THR A 81 -4.14 -1.93 9.21
N SER A 82 -5.13 -2.56 8.59
CA SER A 82 -4.92 -3.53 7.50
C SER A 82 -5.84 -3.22 6.32
N PHE A 83 -5.41 -3.61 5.12
CA PHE A 83 -5.99 -3.19 3.86
C PHE A 83 -6.32 -4.40 2.99
N TRP A 84 -7.50 -4.37 2.37
CA TRP A 84 -7.79 -5.15 1.17
C TRP A 84 -7.29 -4.36 -0.03
N VAL A 85 -6.30 -4.91 -0.74
CA VAL A 85 -5.62 -4.22 -1.84
C VAL A 85 -5.83 -5.00 -3.13
N ASN A 86 -6.53 -4.38 -4.08
CA ASN A 86 -6.56 -4.69 -5.50
C ASN A 86 -6.32 -3.36 -6.24
N ASP A 87 -6.81 -3.16 -7.46
CA ASP A 87 -6.76 -1.83 -8.12
C ASP A 87 -7.26 -0.68 -7.21
N ARG A 88 -8.11 -0.98 -6.23
CA ARG A 88 -8.51 -0.10 -5.13
C ARG A 88 -7.96 -0.59 -3.80
N CYS A 89 -7.93 0.31 -2.82
CA CYS A 89 -7.48 -0.01 -1.47
C CYS A 89 -8.61 0.29 -0.47
N GLY A 90 -9.03 -0.71 0.30
CA GLY A 90 -10.08 -0.59 1.31
C GLY A 90 -9.57 -1.00 2.68
N MET A 91 -9.98 -0.31 3.74
CA MET A 91 -9.65 -0.72 5.10
C MET A 91 -10.39 -2.00 5.46
N ASN A 92 -9.71 -2.88 6.18
CA ASN A 92 -10.26 -4.10 6.72
C ASN A 92 -11.15 -3.80 7.93
N ALA A 93 -12.34 -3.29 7.65
CA ALA A 93 -13.32 -2.90 8.62
C ALA A 93 -14.72 -3.37 8.23
N ILE A 94 -15.55 -3.61 9.24
CA ILE A 94 -16.91 -4.14 9.07
C ILE A 94 -17.96 -3.04 8.78
N VAL A 95 -17.61 -1.76 8.97
CA VAL A 95 -18.61 -0.68 8.90
C VAL A 95 -19.08 -0.45 7.46
N PRO A 96 -20.41 -0.37 7.21
CA PRO A 96 -20.93 -0.11 5.88
C PRO A 96 -20.60 1.28 5.33
N GLY A 97 -20.44 1.37 4.02
CA GLY A 97 -20.57 2.62 3.26
C GLY A 97 -19.37 3.57 3.31
N GLY A 98 -18.23 3.17 3.87
CA GLY A 98 -17.06 4.01 3.90
C GLY A 98 -15.92 3.32 4.63
N GLN A 99 -14.80 3.19 3.93
CA GLN A 99 -13.42 3.11 4.42
C GLN A 99 -12.48 2.80 3.24
N GLN A 100 -12.74 3.38 2.09
CA GLN A 100 -11.87 3.28 0.93
C GLN A 100 -10.70 4.24 1.13
N ALA A 101 -9.48 3.75 0.98
CA ALA A 101 -8.29 4.58 0.90
C ALA A 101 -8.20 5.25 -0.48
N TYR A 102 -7.73 6.49 -0.51
CA TYR A 102 -7.55 7.31 -1.70
C TYR A 102 -6.39 8.28 -1.49
N VAL A 103 -5.81 8.76 -2.58
CA VAL A 103 -4.85 9.87 -2.54
C VAL A 103 -5.62 11.18 -2.71
N ALA A 104 -5.59 12.06 -1.71
CA ALA A 104 -6.17 13.40 -1.79
C ALA A 104 -5.44 14.26 -2.82
N PRO A 105 -6.03 15.37 -3.33
CA PRO A 105 -5.33 16.30 -4.21
C PRO A 105 -4.01 16.86 -3.63
N SER A 106 -3.88 16.87 -2.29
CA SER A 106 -2.65 17.24 -1.58
C SER A 106 -1.54 16.17 -1.62
N GLY A 107 -1.82 14.98 -2.16
CA GLY A 107 -0.94 13.81 -2.07
C GLY A 107 -1.14 12.98 -0.80
N THR A 108 -1.89 13.47 0.19
CA THR A 108 -2.14 12.72 1.43
C THR A 108 -2.89 11.42 1.13
N ILE A 109 -2.42 10.29 1.68
CA ILE A 109 -3.20 9.06 1.65
C ILE A 109 -4.24 9.15 2.76
N SER A 110 -5.50 9.27 2.36
CA SER A 110 -6.67 9.42 3.23
C SER A 110 -7.65 8.28 3.03
N TYR A 111 -8.66 8.21 3.87
CA TYR A 111 -9.73 7.23 3.73
C TYR A 111 -11.09 7.87 4.00
N THR A 112 -12.14 7.29 3.41
CA THR A 112 -13.50 7.78 3.61
C THR A 112 -13.97 7.51 5.03
N ALA A 113 -14.71 8.45 5.63
CA ALA A 113 -15.28 8.28 6.95
C ALA A 113 -16.28 7.10 7.01
N PRO A 114 -16.49 6.46 8.17
CA PRO A 114 -17.55 5.46 8.34
C PRO A 114 -18.90 5.99 7.86
N HIS A 115 -19.67 5.15 7.17
CA HIS A 115 -20.98 5.51 6.60
C HIS A 115 -20.97 6.62 5.55
N SER A 116 -19.81 7.01 5.02
CA SER A 116 -19.68 8.01 3.97
C SER A 116 -18.82 7.50 2.82
N ALA A 117 -19.34 7.62 1.60
CA ALA A 117 -18.59 7.37 0.37
C ALA A 117 -17.99 8.66 -0.21
N TYR A 118 -18.01 9.77 0.53
CA TYR A 118 -17.50 11.05 0.04
C TYR A 118 -15.99 10.99 -0.14
N ILE A 119 -15.54 11.24 -1.36
CA ILE A 119 -14.15 11.41 -1.74
C ILE A 119 -14.04 12.79 -2.40
N PRO A 120 -13.10 13.66 -1.97
CA PRO A 120 -12.91 14.97 -2.59
C PRO A 120 -12.66 14.89 -4.11
N PRO A 121 -13.22 15.81 -4.92
CA PRO A 121 -12.90 15.87 -6.34
C PRO A 121 -11.39 16.04 -6.59
N GLY A 122 -10.87 15.36 -7.61
CA GLY A 122 -9.43 15.35 -7.94
C GLY A 122 -8.62 14.31 -7.16
N SER A 123 -9.25 13.54 -6.27
CA SER A 123 -8.61 12.39 -5.62
C SER A 123 -8.38 11.21 -6.57
N ILE A 124 -7.36 10.43 -6.26
CA ILE A 124 -7.04 9.18 -6.94
C ILE A 124 -7.58 8.02 -6.12
N THR A 125 -8.38 7.16 -6.74
CA THR A 125 -9.15 6.11 -6.05
C THR A 125 -8.84 4.70 -6.54
N THR A 126 -7.93 4.59 -7.51
CA THR A 126 -7.48 3.37 -8.19
C THR A 126 -5.95 3.40 -8.31
N GLY A 127 -5.34 2.35 -8.86
CA GLY A 127 -3.89 2.30 -9.04
C GLY A 127 -3.13 1.75 -7.82
N PHE A 128 -3.84 1.25 -6.80
CA PHE A 128 -3.18 0.56 -5.69
C PHE A 128 -2.81 -0.86 -6.13
N HIS A 129 -1.61 -1.35 -5.79
CA HIS A 129 -1.21 -2.72 -6.13
C HIS A 129 -0.31 -3.31 -5.05
N LEU A 130 -0.28 -4.64 -5.01
CA LEU A 130 0.73 -5.43 -4.31
C LEU A 130 1.59 -6.12 -5.36
N LEU A 131 2.86 -5.71 -5.47
CA LEU A 131 3.81 -6.33 -6.40
C LEU A 131 4.63 -7.41 -5.69
N PRO A 132 4.90 -8.55 -6.33
CA PRO A 132 5.69 -9.60 -5.72
C PRO A 132 7.12 -9.14 -5.46
N THR A 133 7.66 -9.50 -4.30
CA THR A 133 9.08 -9.32 -3.99
C THR A 133 9.84 -10.65 -4.15
N GLN A 134 11.15 -10.62 -3.97
CA GLN A 134 11.96 -11.85 -3.86
C GLN A 134 11.72 -12.64 -2.57
N PHE A 135 10.99 -12.08 -1.60
CA PHE A 135 10.73 -12.70 -0.31
C PHE A 135 9.28 -13.19 -0.24
N ASP A 136 9.13 -14.49 0.02
CA ASP A 136 7.83 -15.13 0.11
C ASP A 136 7.02 -14.53 1.27
N GLY A 137 5.75 -14.20 1.01
CA GLY A 137 4.89 -13.54 1.99
C GLY A 137 5.13 -12.03 2.14
N PHE A 138 5.96 -11.41 1.31
CA PHE A 138 6.16 -9.97 1.26
C PHE A 138 5.85 -9.42 -0.13
N TRP A 139 5.15 -8.29 -0.14
CA TRP A 139 4.76 -7.56 -1.35
C TRP A 139 5.11 -6.10 -1.20
N ASP A 140 5.50 -5.49 -2.32
CA ASP A 140 5.67 -4.04 -2.39
C ASP A 140 4.28 -3.40 -2.57
N PHE A 141 3.90 -2.56 -1.60
CA PHE A 141 2.70 -1.75 -1.69
C PHE A 141 2.98 -0.51 -2.54
N VAL A 142 2.29 -0.38 -3.67
CA VAL A 142 2.51 0.71 -4.64
C VAL A 142 1.22 1.42 -5.02
N ILE A 143 1.34 2.67 -5.45
CA ILE A 143 0.25 3.47 -6.03
C ILE A 143 0.70 3.94 -7.42
N ASP A 144 0.44 3.13 -8.45
CA ASP A 144 0.96 3.27 -9.81
C ASP A 144 2.44 3.73 -9.82
N SER A 145 2.75 4.84 -10.50
CA SER A 145 4.11 5.40 -10.63
C SER A 145 4.50 6.34 -9.49
N ARG A 146 3.72 6.43 -8.42
CA ARG A 146 3.94 7.43 -7.36
C ARG A 146 4.90 6.92 -6.30
N GLU A 147 5.85 7.77 -5.94
CA GLU A 147 6.70 7.56 -4.77
C GLU A 147 5.93 7.82 -3.47
N LEU A 148 6.11 6.97 -2.47
CA LEU A 148 5.56 7.20 -1.14
C LEU A 148 6.59 7.91 -0.25
N MET A 149 6.16 8.98 0.39
CA MET A 149 6.98 9.77 1.31
C MET A 149 6.32 9.83 2.69
N ALA A 150 7.14 10.00 3.72
CA ALA A 150 6.69 10.13 5.10
C ALA A 150 7.13 11.50 5.65
N CYS A 151 6.18 12.43 5.74
CA CYS A 151 6.43 13.80 6.17
C CYS A 151 6.28 13.92 7.70
N PRO A 152 7.32 14.34 8.45
CA PRO A 152 7.22 14.48 9.89
C PRO A 152 6.23 15.57 10.29
N GLU A 153 5.34 15.27 11.24
CA GLU A 153 4.47 16.27 11.87
C GLU A 153 5.29 17.32 12.64
N THR A 154 6.38 16.88 13.28
CA THR A 154 7.38 17.75 13.90
C THR A 154 8.80 17.34 13.49
N PRO A 155 9.72 18.27 13.20
CA PRO A 155 11.08 17.90 12.79
C PRO A 155 11.77 16.98 13.82
N ALA A 156 12.28 15.85 13.34
CA ALA A 156 13.10 14.87 14.08
C ALA A 156 12.45 14.13 15.27
N ARG A 157 11.15 14.31 15.54
CA ARG A 157 10.38 13.57 16.57
C ARG A 157 8.91 13.48 16.15
N GLY A 158 8.15 12.53 16.70
CA GLY A 158 6.69 12.47 16.53
C GLY A 158 6.26 11.53 15.41
N ALA A 159 5.05 11.70 14.89
CA ALA A 159 4.50 10.89 13.82
C ALA A 159 4.86 11.44 12.43
N TRP A 160 4.74 10.59 11.41
CA TRP A 160 4.97 10.97 10.02
C TRP A 160 3.72 10.70 9.20
N GLN A 161 3.21 11.71 8.49
CA GLN A 161 2.10 11.55 7.57
C GLN A 161 2.59 10.90 6.28
N VAL A 162 1.90 9.86 5.82
CA VAL A 162 2.23 9.21 4.55
C VAL A 162 1.53 9.94 3.41
N ILE A 163 2.31 10.33 2.41
CA ILE A 163 1.84 10.98 1.19
C ILE A 163 2.34 10.21 -0.03
N ALA A 164 1.59 10.28 -1.12
CA ALA A 164 2.03 9.89 -2.45
C ALA A 164 2.47 11.14 -3.21
N ALA A 165 3.71 11.15 -3.69
CA ALA A 165 4.24 12.24 -4.49
C ALA A 165 3.40 12.44 -5.77
N ALA A 166 3.42 13.67 -6.29
CA ALA A 166 2.92 13.92 -7.63
C ALA A 166 3.75 13.13 -8.63
N GLU A 167 3.14 12.70 -9.73
CA GLU A 167 3.91 12.16 -10.85
C GLU A 167 4.72 13.31 -11.46
N ASP A 168 6.03 13.11 -11.66
CA ASP A 168 6.86 14.06 -12.37
C ASP A 168 6.34 14.16 -13.82
N SER A 169 5.78 15.32 -14.17
CA SER A 169 5.24 15.64 -15.50
C SER A 169 6.32 15.96 -16.52
#